data_AF-A0A127JZR1-F1
#
_entry.id   AF-A0A127JZR1-F1
#
_cell.length_a   1.000
_cell.length_b   1.000
_cell.length_c   1.000
_cell.angle_alpha   90.00
_cell.angle_beta   90.00
_cell.angle_gamma   90.00
#
_symmetry.space_group_name_H-M   'P 1'
#
loop_
_entity.id
_entity.type
_entity.pdbx_description
1 polymer ?
#
loop_
_entity_poly.entity_id
_entity_poly.type
_entity_poly.pdbx_seq_one_letter_code
_entity_poly.pdbx_strand_id
1 'polypeptide(L)'
;MSRLLALAIFAASLTVGCVVAPYPYVGYPTTTVPTPPSFDRSWDAALGAAADVGVEITSADRANGRITGTKSGAAVTIDLQRQADNSLQVTFKAPNSKESNPTLNDRWATAFGKRMGR
;
A
#
# COMPACT_ATOMS: atom_id res chain seq x y z
N MET A 1 28.54 -1.66 53.14
CA MET A 1 27.50 -0.68 53.51
C MET A 1 27.10 0.08 52.26
N SER A 2 25.80 0.13 51.97
CA SER A 2 25.12 0.70 50.78
C SER A 2 25.25 -0.08 49.47
N ARG A 3 24.20 -0.41 48.70
CA ARG A 3 22.72 -0.40 48.77
C ARG A 3 22.32 -1.09 47.43
N LEU A 4 21.67 -2.26 47.40
CA LEU A 4 20.22 -2.42 47.10
C LEU A 4 19.82 -1.62 45.83
N LEU A 5 19.34 -2.13 44.70
CA LEU A 5 18.28 -3.10 44.37
C LEU A 5 18.36 -3.29 42.82
N ALA A 6 18.38 -4.49 42.25
CA ALA A 6 17.22 -5.32 41.87
C ALA A 6 16.37 -4.84 40.66
N LEU A 7 16.12 -5.83 39.79
CA LEU A 7 14.98 -6.02 38.89
C LEU A 7 15.03 -5.44 37.46
N ALA A 8 15.20 -6.40 36.55
CA ALA A 8 14.63 -6.50 35.22
C ALA A 8 13.21 -5.92 35.11
N ILE A 9 12.86 -5.42 33.91
CA ILE A 9 11.73 -5.90 33.10
C ILE A 9 11.81 -5.23 31.72
N PHE A 10 12.01 -6.08 30.72
CA PHE A 10 11.69 -5.83 29.31
C PHE A 10 10.16 -5.70 29.21
N ALA A 11 9.64 -4.51 28.90
CA ALA A 11 8.22 -4.31 28.60
C ALA A 11 8.12 -3.61 27.23
N ALA A 12 8.00 -4.41 26.16
CA ALA A 12 6.74 -4.87 25.61
C ALA A 12 5.97 -3.74 24.90
N SER A 13 6.38 -3.58 23.64
CA SER A 13 5.60 -3.10 22.49
C SER A 13 4.09 -3.36 22.60
N LEU A 14 3.29 -2.28 22.60
CA LEU A 14 1.90 -2.30 22.14
C LEU A 14 1.55 -0.92 21.55
N THR A 15 2.05 -0.62 20.35
CA THR A 15 1.40 0.38 19.50
C THR A 15 0.06 -0.20 19.09
N VAL A 16 -1.01 0.30 19.73
CA VAL A 16 -2.40 0.06 19.36
C VAL A 16 -2.62 0.67 17.97
N GLY A 17 -2.34 -0.13 16.94
CA GLY A 17 -2.82 0.14 15.60
C GLY A 17 -4.30 -0.23 15.59
N CYS A 18 -5.17 0.77 15.60
CA CYS A 18 -6.59 0.58 15.34
C CYS A 18 -6.75 -0.02 13.94
N VAL A 19 -6.85 -1.35 13.87
CA VAL A 19 -7.20 -2.06 12.63
C VAL A 19 -8.69 -1.86 12.44
N VAL A 20 -9.07 -0.86 11.64
CA VAL A 20 -10.44 -0.73 11.16
C VAL A 20 -10.73 -1.97 10.32
N ALA A 21 -11.63 -2.82 10.80
CA ALA A 21 -12.09 -4.01 10.10
C ALA A 21 -12.66 -3.60 8.73
N PRO A 22 -12.17 -4.16 7.61
CA PRO A 22 -12.73 -3.84 6.30
C PRO A 22 -14.11 -4.47 6.16
N TYR A 23 -15.09 -3.64 5.77
CA TYR A 23 -16.41 -4.08 5.33
C TYR A 23 -16.26 -5.09 4.17
N PRO A 24 -17.14 -6.11 4.09
CA PRO A 24 -17.07 -7.13 3.04
C PRO A 24 -17.59 -6.55 1.72
N TYR A 25 -16.75 -5.79 1.02
CA TYR A 25 -16.92 -5.57 -0.40
C TYR A 25 -16.15 -6.67 -1.12
N VAL A 26 -16.78 -7.31 -2.11
CA VAL A 26 -16.10 -8.12 -3.13
C VAL A 26 -15.18 -7.20 -3.91
N GLY A 27 -14.04 -6.88 -3.32
CA GLY A 27 -13.18 -5.77 -3.71
C GLY A 27 -11.73 -6.16 -3.57
N TYR A 28 -10.98 -5.91 -4.62
CA TYR A 28 -9.52 -5.96 -4.63
C TYR A 28 -8.94 -5.31 -3.37
N PRO A 29 -7.85 -5.84 -2.79
CA PRO A 29 -7.30 -5.31 -1.56
C PRO A 29 -6.93 -3.83 -1.75
N THR A 30 -7.50 -2.99 -0.89
CA THR A 30 -7.28 -1.55 -0.87
C THR A 30 -6.38 -1.19 0.29
N THR A 31 -5.37 -0.35 0.04
CA THR A 31 -4.53 0.17 1.12
C THR A 31 -5.01 1.57 1.51
N THR A 32 -5.40 1.73 2.78
CA THR A 32 -5.77 3.03 3.35
C THR A 32 -4.56 3.67 4.04
N VAL A 33 -4.38 4.97 3.84
CA VAL A 33 -3.29 5.74 4.46
C VAL A 33 -3.88 6.73 5.48
N PRO A 34 -3.74 6.50 6.82
CA PRO A 34 -4.42 7.25 7.88
C PRO A 34 -4.02 8.72 8.02
N THR A 35 -2.93 9.12 7.38
CA THR A 35 -2.49 10.52 7.25
C THR A 35 -1.75 10.57 5.93
N PRO A 36 -2.25 11.24 4.89
CA PRO A 36 -1.64 11.08 3.59
C PRO A 36 -0.24 11.69 3.65
N PRO A 37 0.80 11.01 3.14
CA PRO A 37 1.72 11.77 2.33
C PRO A 37 0.92 12.42 1.21
N SER A 38 1.34 13.61 0.76
CA SER A 38 0.66 14.31 -0.33
C SER A 38 0.31 13.35 -1.46
N PHE A 39 -0.81 13.59 -2.14
CA PHE A 39 -1.21 12.82 -3.33
C PHE A 39 -0.02 12.60 -4.28
N ASP A 40 0.84 13.61 -4.42
CA ASP A 40 2.08 13.55 -5.21
C ASP A 40 3.05 12.47 -4.74
N ARG A 41 3.31 12.36 -3.44
CA ARG A 41 4.18 11.30 -2.91
C ARG A 41 3.56 9.92 -3.08
N SER A 42 2.25 9.78 -2.88
CA SER A 42 1.58 8.49 -3.15
C SER A 42 1.56 8.14 -4.65
N TRP A 43 1.42 9.14 -5.51
CA TRP A 43 1.49 8.98 -6.96
C TRP A 43 2.87 8.47 -7.40
N ASP A 44 3.94 9.14 -6.96
CA ASP A 44 5.31 8.73 -7.27
C ASP A 44 5.64 7.36 -6.66
N ALA A 45 5.11 7.07 -5.46
CA ALA A 45 5.24 5.75 -4.85
C ALA A 45 4.54 4.66 -5.65
N ALA A 46 3.33 4.93 -6.18
CA ALA A 46 2.58 3.98 -7.01
C ALA A 46 3.30 3.67 -8.32
N LEU A 47 3.85 4.69 -9.00
CA LEU A 47 4.64 4.53 -10.21
C LEU A 47 5.92 3.72 -9.95
N GLY A 48 6.66 4.07 -8.90
CA GLY A 48 7.86 3.33 -8.53
C GLY A 48 7.55 1.88 -8.14
N ALA A 49 6.48 1.65 -7.39
CA ALA A 49 6.03 0.31 -7.02
C ALA A 49 5.62 -0.51 -8.25
N ALA A 50 4.98 0.11 -9.23
CA ALA A 50 4.66 -0.53 -10.51
C ALA A 50 5.94 -0.95 -11.25
N ALA A 51 6.95 -0.08 -11.31
CA ALA A 51 8.23 -0.39 -11.92
C ALA A 51 8.97 -1.54 -11.21
N ASP A 52 9.01 -1.57 -9.87
CA ASP A 52 9.66 -2.63 -9.10
C ASP A 52 9.07 -4.02 -9.36
N VAL A 53 7.76 -4.07 -9.57
CA VAL A 53 7.08 -5.33 -9.87
C VAL A 53 7.02 -5.62 -11.37
N GLY A 54 7.66 -4.80 -12.20
CA GLY A 54 7.77 -5.02 -13.65
C GLY A 54 6.48 -4.77 -14.41
N VAL A 55 5.62 -3.86 -13.93
CA VAL A 55 4.47 -3.38 -14.70
C VAL A 55 4.97 -2.36 -15.71
N GLU A 56 4.68 -2.63 -16.98
CA GLU A 56 4.87 -1.69 -18.06
C GLU A 56 3.71 -0.70 -18.08
N ILE A 57 3.99 0.57 -17.77
CA ILE A 57 2.96 1.61 -17.71
C ILE A 57 2.61 2.05 -19.13
N THR A 58 1.32 2.00 -19.47
CA THR A 58 0.80 2.40 -20.78
C THR A 58 0.11 3.76 -20.75
N SER A 59 -0.46 4.15 -19.60
CA SER A 59 -1.01 5.49 -19.39
C SER A 59 -0.94 5.87 -17.91
N ALA A 60 -0.71 7.15 -17.64
CA ALA A 60 -0.66 7.71 -16.30
C ALA A 60 -1.42 9.04 -16.29
N ASP A 61 -2.71 8.98 -15.97
CA ASP A 61 -3.58 10.14 -15.85
C ASP A 61 -3.57 10.65 -14.40
N ARG A 62 -2.67 11.61 -14.14
CA ARG A 62 -2.49 12.19 -12.81
C ARG A 62 -3.69 13.01 -12.35
N ALA A 63 -4.42 13.63 -13.26
CA ALA A 63 -5.57 14.46 -12.90
C ALA A 63 -6.73 13.60 -12.36
N ASN A 64 -6.94 12.43 -12.95
CA ASN A 64 -7.98 11.48 -12.53
C ASN A 64 -7.47 10.41 -11.53
N GLY A 65 -6.19 10.46 -11.14
CA GLY A 65 -5.62 9.51 -10.19
C GLY A 65 -5.57 8.08 -10.72
N ARG A 66 -5.35 7.89 -12.03
CA ARG A 66 -5.42 6.57 -12.66
C ARG A 66 -4.16 6.23 -13.43
N ILE A 67 -3.60 5.06 -13.15
CA ILE A 67 -2.45 4.49 -13.87
C ILE A 67 -2.90 3.17 -14.49
N THR A 68 -2.63 2.97 -15.77
CA THR A 68 -2.86 1.70 -16.46
C THR A 68 -1.56 1.15 -17.00
N GLY A 69 -1.48 -0.17 -17.06
CA GLY A 69 -0.31 -0.84 -17.58
C GLY A 69 -0.58 -2.30 -17.88
N THR A 70 0.49 -3.01 -18.20
CA THR A 70 0.46 -4.44 -18.48
C THR A 70 1.63 -5.13 -17.81
N LYS A 71 1.42 -6.36 -17.37
CA LYS A 71 2.51 -7.25 -16.93
C LYS A 71 2.26 -8.65 -17.47
N SER A 72 3.21 -9.17 -18.25
CA SER A 72 3.14 -10.52 -18.83
C SER A 72 1.79 -10.80 -19.54
N GLY A 73 1.25 -9.79 -20.24
CA GLY A 73 -0.04 -9.86 -20.94
C GLY A 73 -1.29 -9.65 -20.05
N ALA A 74 -1.15 -9.53 -18.74
CA ALA A 74 -2.25 -9.17 -17.85
C ALA A 74 -2.39 -7.65 -17.74
N ALA A 75 -3.61 -7.14 -17.93
CA ALA A 75 -3.92 -5.73 -17.72
C ALA A 75 -3.85 -5.37 -16.23
N VAL A 76 -3.24 -4.21 -15.95
CA VAL A 76 -3.07 -3.65 -14.62
C VAL A 76 -3.73 -2.27 -14.57
N THR A 77 -4.44 -1.99 -13.49
CA THR A 77 -5.00 -0.67 -13.19
C THR A 77 -4.68 -0.32 -11.74
N ILE A 78 -4.21 0.91 -11.52
CA ILE A 78 -3.95 1.48 -10.21
C ILE A 78 -4.78 2.75 -10.10
N ASP A 79 -5.68 2.79 -9.12
CA ASP A 79 -6.56 3.93 -8.85
C ASP A 79 -6.16 4.57 -7.51
N LEU A 80 -5.94 5.89 -7.51
CA LEU A 80 -5.63 6.72 -6.36
C LEU A 80 -6.77 7.73 -6.16
N GLN A 81 -7.63 7.47 -5.17
CA GLN A 81 -8.83 8.27 -4.92
C GLN A 81 -8.72 9.01 -3.59
N ARG A 82 -8.75 10.34 -3.65
CA ARG A 82 -8.88 11.19 -2.46
C ARG A 82 -10.28 11.03 -1.87
N GLN A 83 -10.35 10.85 -0.56
CA GLN A 83 -11.59 10.67 0.18
C GLN A 83 -12.00 11.97 0.88
N ALA A 84 -13.27 12.07 1.26
CA ALA A 84 -13.82 13.26 1.93
C ALA A 84 -13.22 13.51 3.33
N ASP A 85 -12.68 12.47 3.97
CA ASP A 85 -12.02 12.52 5.28
C ASP A 85 -10.52 12.90 5.19
N ASN A 86 -10.08 13.43 4.05
CA ASN A 86 -8.69 13.71 3.69
C ASN A 86 -7.79 12.47 3.63
N SER A 87 -8.33 11.24 3.66
CA SER A 87 -7.53 10.05 3.40
C SER A 87 -7.33 9.82 1.89
N LEU A 88 -6.37 8.95 1.54
CA LEU A 88 -6.17 8.48 0.18
C LEU A 88 -6.40 6.97 0.13
N GLN A 89 -7.32 6.55 -0.73
CA GLN A 89 -7.55 5.15 -1.06
C GLN A 89 -6.73 4.79 -2.29
N VAL A 90 -5.91 3.75 -2.17
CA VAL A 90 -5.15 3.23 -3.32
C VAL A 90 -5.55 1.79 -3.60
N THR A 91 -5.94 1.53 -4.85
CA THR A 91 -6.41 0.23 -5.31
C THR A 91 -5.56 -0.25 -6.46
N PHE A 92 -5.05 -1.48 -6.36
CA PHE A 92 -4.36 -2.16 -7.46
C PHE A 92 -5.23 -3.30 -7.99
N LYS A 93 -5.41 -3.38 -9.30
CA LYS A 93 -6.23 -4.39 -9.97
C LYS A 93 -5.41 -5.05 -11.07
N ALA A 94 -5.31 -6.37 -11.00
CA ALA A 94 -4.73 -7.20 -12.04
C ALA A 94 -5.50 -8.52 -12.16
N PRO A 95 -6.78 -8.49 -12.59
CA PRO A 95 -7.69 -9.63 -12.51
C PRO A 95 -7.21 -10.86 -13.29
N ASN A 96 -6.46 -10.65 -14.37
CA ASN A 96 -5.95 -11.70 -15.25
C ASN A 96 -4.48 -12.07 -14.95
N SER A 97 -3.92 -11.57 -13.85
CA SER A 97 -2.56 -11.95 -13.43
C SER A 97 -2.53 -13.44 -13.08
N LYS A 98 -1.51 -14.14 -13.59
CA LYS A 98 -1.26 -15.56 -13.26
C LYS A 98 -0.33 -15.76 -12.06
N GLU A 99 0.23 -14.67 -11.52
CA GLU A 99 1.05 -14.71 -10.30
C GLU A 99 0.18 -14.97 -9.07
N SER A 100 0.46 -16.04 -8.33
CA SER A 100 -0.36 -16.50 -7.19
C SER A 100 0.38 -16.62 -5.86
N ASN A 101 1.73 -16.64 -5.84
CA ASN A 101 2.48 -16.78 -4.59
C ASN A 101 3.87 -16.09 -4.64
N PRO A 102 4.00 -14.84 -4.17
CA PRO A 102 2.92 -13.91 -3.83
C PRO A 102 2.13 -13.45 -5.07
N THR A 103 0.91 -12.95 -4.89
CA THR A 103 0.16 -12.39 -6.03
C THR A 103 0.84 -11.10 -6.53
N LEU A 104 0.56 -10.72 -7.78
CA LEU A 104 1.07 -9.45 -8.31
C LEU A 104 0.64 -8.25 -7.45
N ASN A 105 -0.58 -8.28 -6.92
CA ASN A 105 -1.09 -7.25 -6.03
C ASN A 105 -0.25 -7.19 -4.75
N ASP A 106 0.00 -8.32 -4.09
CA ASP A 106 0.77 -8.36 -2.83
C ASP A 106 2.20 -7.82 -3.01
N ARG A 107 2.83 -8.17 -4.12
CA ARG A 107 4.16 -7.65 -4.49
C ARG A 107 4.12 -6.13 -4.65
N TRP A 108 3.12 -5.63 -5.36
CA TRP A 108 2.96 -4.20 -5.59
C TRP A 108 2.65 -3.46 -4.28
N ALA A 109 1.74 -3.97 -3.47
CA ALA A 109 1.37 -3.40 -2.18
C ALA A 109 2.58 -3.34 -1.22
N THR A 110 3.43 -4.36 -1.23
CA THR A 110 4.69 -4.38 -0.48
C THR A 110 5.65 -3.31 -0.99
N ALA A 111 5.85 -3.20 -2.30
CA ALA A 111 6.74 -2.20 -2.90
C ALA A 111 6.22 -0.75 -2.68
N PHE A 112 4.91 -0.57 -2.69
CA PHE A 112 4.24 0.69 -2.37
C PHE A 112 4.43 1.05 -0.88
N GLY A 113 4.16 0.11 0.02
CA GLY A 113 4.36 0.27 1.46
C GLY A 113 5.78 0.73 1.82
N LYS A 114 6.79 0.06 1.26
CA LYS A 114 8.20 0.43 1.46
C LYS A 114 8.50 1.88 1.10
N ARG A 115 7.98 2.37 -0.03
CA ARG A 115 8.16 3.78 -0.47
C ARG A 115 7.41 4.79 0.39
N MET A 116 6.31 4.34 0.98
CA MET A 116 5.52 5.12 1.91
C MET A 116 6.14 5.13 3.32
N GLY A 117 7.19 4.34 3.56
CA GLY A 117 7.89 4.22 4.84
C GLY A 117 7.24 3.23 5.80
N ARG A 118 6.64 2.16 5.27
CA ARG A 118 5.97 1.09 6.01
C ARG A 118 6.68 -0.25 5.83
#